data_AF-A0A2N9FAL2-F1
#
_entry.id   AF-A0A2N9FAL2-F1
#
_cell.length_a   1.000
_cell.length_b   1.000
_cell.length_c   1.000
_cell.angle_alpha   90.00
_cell.angle_beta   90.00
_cell.angle_gamma   90.00
#
_symmetry.space_group_name_H-M   'P 1'
#
loop_
_entity.id
_entity.type
_entity.pdbx_description
1 polymer ?
#
loop_
_entity_poly.entity_id
_entity_poly.type
_entity_poly.pdbx_seq_one_letter_code
_entity_poly.pdbx_strand_id
1 'polypeptide(L)'
;MIAFKTIQTSFTATKHAFFFHTGRPSNTKSSFLCLSKPNDSNSEASSPEGDTRKQDLLARIAMLQAQKVRLTDYLDERSAYLTQFGEETNAEFDKIGEDALKGLDEASSRIMENIESRMQAFEESVELNKQEIEENENNLIEFEDQIEKDRNEGLFFKNLRQRTPTEKVNAKEETEKIEEVTKENAGSKTRRNIYLALIGLIVISLADSFLSSSYDLRKVAVLGVILVALISQFIYEQRM
;
A
#
# COMPACT_ATOMS: atom_id res chain seq x y z
N MET A 1 -25.84 5.24 -6.85
CA MET A 1 -26.01 6.68 -7.21
C MET A 1 -25.31 7.48 -6.11
N ILE A 2 -24.06 7.86 -6.32
CA ILE A 2 -23.25 8.58 -5.32
C ILE A 2 -23.01 9.98 -5.89
N ALA A 3 -23.60 10.97 -5.23
CA ALA A 3 -23.54 12.37 -5.65
C ALA A 3 -22.18 12.96 -5.23
N PHE A 4 -21.37 13.37 -6.20
CA PHE A 4 -20.19 14.19 -5.94
C PHE A 4 -20.62 15.65 -5.77
N LYS A 5 -20.37 16.19 -4.58
CA LYS A 5 -20.61 17.60 -4.26
C LYS A 5 -19.37 18.39 -4.67
N THR A 6 -19.46 19.15 -5.76
CA THR A 6 -18.38 20.02 -6.24
C THR A 6 -18.22 21.21 -5.30
N ILE A 7 -17.06 21.34 -4.65
CA ILE A 7 -16.70 22.54 -3.89
C ILE A 7 -16.06 23.51 -4.89
N GLN A 8 -16.82 24.53 -5.26
CA GLN A 8 -16.36 25.64 -6.09
C GLN A 8 -15.58 26.62 -5.21
N THR A 9 -14.25 26.63 -5.33
CA THR A 9 -13.41 27.65 -4.70
C THR A 9 -13.13 28.77 -5.70
N SER A 10 -13.77 29.92 -5.48
CA SER A 10 -13.43 31.16 -6.18
C SER A 10 -12.29 31.85 -5.43
N PHE A 11 -11.04 31.64 -5.87
CA PHE A 11 -9.92 32.48 -5.46
C PHE A 11 -9.86 33.72 -6.35
N THR A 12 -10.15 34.88 -5.78
CA THR A 12 -9.84 36.17 -6.39
C THR A 12 -8.35 36.46 -6.16
N ALA A 13 -7.58 36.46 -7.25
CA ALA A 13 -6.18 36.87 -7.24
C ALA A 13 -6.08 38.39 -7.10
N THR A 14 -6.11 38.88 -5.86
CA THR A 14 -5.83 40.28 -5.56
C THR A 14 -4.31 40.50 -5.59
N LYS A 15 -3.80 40.97 -6.73
CA LYS A 15 -2.42 41.46 -6.86
C LYS A 15 -2.27 42.75 -6.04
N HIS A 16 -1.88 42.64 -4.77
CA HIS A 16 -1.33 43.78 -4.05
C HIS A 16 0.13 43.96 -4.47
N ALA A 17 0.37 44.93 -5.34
CA ALA A 17 1.70 45.45 -5.60
C ALA A 17 2.21 46.13 -4.31
N PHE A 18 2.98 45.41 -3.51
CA PHE A 18 3.75 46.01 -2.42
C PHE A 18 4.95 46.74 -3.04
N PHE A 19 4.78 48.04 -3.28
CA PHE A 19 5.89 48.96 -3.49
C PHE A 19 6.64 49.12 -2.16
N PHE A 20 7.62 48.26 -1.92
CA PHE A 20 8.64 48.51 -0.90
C PHE A 20 9.59 49.60 -1.42
N HIS A 21 9.32 50.84 -1.02
CA HIS A 21 10.31 51.91 -1.12
C HIS A 21 11.48 51.58 -0.18
N THR A 22 12.62 51.19 -0.75
CA THR A 22 13.93 51.15 -0.08
C THR A 22 14.43 52.58 0.13
N GLY A 23 13.81 53.30 1.05
CA GLY A 23 14.27 54.61 1.52
C GLY A 23 15.37 54.45 2.56
N ARG A 24 16.63 54.46 2.14
CA ARG A 24 17.81 54.56 3.02
C ARG A 24 17.71 55.83 3.88
N PRO A 25 17.66 55.76 5.22
CA PRO A 25 17.70 56.99 6.01
C PRO A 25 19.12 57.54 6.01
N SER A 26 19.29 58.74 5.45
CA SER A 26 20.54 59.50 5.55
C SER A 26 20.76 59.92 7.00
N ASN A 27 21.88 59.48 7.57
CA ASN A 27 22.35 59.87 8.90
C ASN A 27 22.68 61.37 8.93
N THR A 28 21.75 62.21 9.39
CA THR A 28 22.01 63.63 9.63
C THR A 28 22.69 63.77 10.99
N LYS A 29 24.03 63.84 11.02
CA LYS A 29 24.81 64.17 12.21
C LYS A 29 24.59 65.65 12.56
N SER A 30 23.86 65.94 13.64
CA SER A 30 23.81 67.28 14.22
C SER A 30 25.05 67.52 15.09
N SER A 31 26.00 68.28 14.56
CA SER A 31 27.10 68.87 15.33
C SER A 31 26.57 70.09 16.10
N PHE A 32 26.44 69.98 17.43
CA PHE A 32 26.24 71.14 18.30
C PHE A 32 27.61 71.55 18.86
N LEU A 33 28.21 72.57 18.23
CA LEU A 33 29.36 73.28 18.79
C LEU A 33 28.86 74.24 19.86
N CYS A 34 29.15 73.92 21.13
CA CYS A 34 28.94 74.81 22.27
C CYS A 34 30.11 75.81 22.33
N LEU A 35 29.83 77.08 22.02
CA LEU A 35 30.78 78.18 22.14
C LEU A 35 30.50 78.92 23.46
N SER A 36 31.28 78.62 24.50
CA SER A 36 31.20 79.34 25.79
C SER A 36 32.30 80.40 25.85
N LYS A 37 31.92 81.69 25.93
CA LYS A 37 32.82 82.79 26.32
C LYS A 37 32.95 82.82 27.84
N PRO A 38 34.15 82.99 28.42
CA PRO A 38 34.28 83.31 29.83
C PRO A 38 34.14 84.83 29.98
N ASN A 39 33.18 85.27 30.79
CA ASN A 39 33.26 86.60 31.39
C ASN A 39 33.14 86.42 32.90
N ASP A 40 34.21 86.80 33.58
CA ASP A 40 34.29 86.91 35.03
C ASP A 40 33.26 87.91 35.53
N SER A 41 32.30 87.44 36.33
CA SER A 41 31.51 88.26 37.23
C SER A 41 30.91 87.36 38.30
N ASN A 42 31.32 87.62 39.54
CA ASN A 42 30.79 87.01 40.76
C ASN A 42 29.25 87.05 40.75
N SER A 43 28.63 85.89 40.66
CA SER A 43 27.23 85.67 41.00
C SER A 43 27.15 84.32 41.70
N GLU A 44 26.58 84.31 42.89
CA GLU A 44 26.35 83.12 43.70
C GLU A 44 25.71 82.01 42.85
N ALA A 45 26.28 80.81 42.98
CA ALA A 45 25.92 79.65 42.18
C ALA A 45 24.52 79.14 42.57
N SER A 46 23.48 79.64 41.90
CA SER A 46 22.24 78.88 41.77
C SER A 46 22.50 77.70 40.85
N SER A 47 22.53 76.49 41.41
CA SER A 47 22.53 75.25 40.63
C SER A 47 21.43 75.31 39.56
N PRO A 48 21.68 74.94 38.30
CA PRO A 48 20.66 74.98 37.27
C PRO A 48 19.65 73.86 37.55
N GLU A 49 18.61 74.17 38.30
CA GLU A 49 17.52 73.26 38.59
C GLU A 49 16.70 73.10 37.29
N GLY A 50 16.91 71.97 36.61
CA GLY A 50 16.25 71.66 35.36
C GLY A 50 14.74 71.53 35.55
N ASP A 51 13.97 72.03 34.58
CA ASP A 51 12.51 71.92 34.59
C ASP A 51 12.07 70.44 34.64
N THR A 52 11.50 70.05 35.79
CA THR A 52 11.09 68.67 36.08
C THR A 52 10.10 68.12 35.05
N ARG A 53 9.28 68.98 34.44
CA ARG A 53 8.35 68.58 33.37
C ARG A 53 9.07 68.21 32.09
N LYS A 54 10.14 68.93 31.74
CA LYS A 54 10.97 68.62 30.56
C LYS A 54 11.76 67.34 30.77
N GLN A 55 12.23 67.09 31.99
CA GLN A 55 12.93 65.85 32.34
C GLN A 55 11.99 64.64 32.28
N ASP A 56 10.76 64.73 32.82
CA ASP A 56 9.75 63.66 32.70
C ASP A 56 9.37 63.40 31.23
N LEU A 57 9.19 64.45 30.43
CA LEU A 57 8.91 64.31 29.01
C LEU A 57 10.06 63.61 28.26
N LEU A 58 11.31 63.97 28.57
CA LEU A 58 12.49 63.31 27.99
C LEU A 58 12.56 61.83 28.37
N ALA A 59 12.29 61.49 29.63
CA ALA A 59 12.26 60.11 30.11
C ALA A 59 11.18 59.28 29.38
N ARG A 60 9.99 59.85 29.17
CA ARG A 60 8.91 59.21 28.39
C ARG A 60 9.30 58.99 26.93
N ILE A 61 9.95 59.98 26.30
CA ILE A 61 10.45 59.84 24.91
C ILE A 61 11.49 58.72 24.83
N ALA A 62 12.45 58.68 25.76
CA ALA A 62 13.45 57.62 25.81
C ALA A 62 12.82 56.23 26.01
N MET A 63 11.83 56.12 26.91
CA MET A 63 11.10 54.87 27.12
C MET A 63 10.35 54.41 25.86
N LEU A 64 9.65 55.33 25.18
CA LEU A 64 8.94 55.03 23.94
C LEU A 64 9.91 54.62 22.82
N GLN A 65 11.07 55.26 22.73
CA GLN A 65 12.10 54.89 21.77
C GLN A 65 12.65 53.47 22.05
N ALA A 66 12.90 53.14 23.32
CA ALA A 66 13.33 51.80 23.70
C ALA A 66 12.26 50.73 23.39
N GLN A 67 10.99 51.02 23.67
CA GLN A 67 9.87 50.13 23.33
C GLN A 67 9.72 49.95 21.82
N LYS A 68 9.90 51.03 21.04
CA LYS A 68 9.87 50.97 19.56
C LYS A 68 10.95 50.05 19.02
N VAL A 69 12.19 50.18 19.51
CA VAL A 69 13.30 49.31 19.08
C VAL A 69 12.96 47.85 19.40
N ARG A 70 12.56 47.55 20.65
CA ARG A 70 12.20 46.19 21.05
C ARG A 70 11.06 45.58 20.21
N LEU A 71 10.05 46.38 19.87
CA LEU A 71 8.93 45.90 19.04
C LEU A 71 9.38 45.65 17.59
N THR A 72 10.27 46.50 17.08
CA THR A 72 10.84 46.34 15.74
C THR A 72 11.68 45.06 15.67
N ASP A 73 12.57 44.85 16.65
CA ASP A 73 13.39 43.63 16.71
C ASP A 73 12.53 42.36 16.78
N TYR A 74 11.46 42.38 17.59
CA TYR A 74 10.52 41.25 17.67
C TYR A 74 9.78 40.99 16.35
N LEU A 75 9.37 42.06 15.66
CA LEU A 75 8.71 41.95 14.36
C LEU A 75 9.66 41.38 13.32
N ASP A 76 10.91 41.84 13.30
CA ASP A 76 11.95 41.36 12.39
C ASP A 76 12.25 39.87 12.65
N GLU A 77 12.42 39.45 13.91
CA GLU A 77 12.63 38.05 14.29
C GLU A 77 11.45 37.16 13.85
N ARG A 78 10.20 37.60 14.09
CA ARG A 78 9.01 36.85 13.67
C ARG A 78 8.86 36.77 12.16
N SER A 79 9.22 37.83 11.44
CA SER A 79 9.20 37.84 9.97
C SER A 79 10.24 36.88 9.38
N ALA A 80 11.44 36.83 9.96
CA ALA A 80 12.49 35.90 9.58
C ALA A 80 12.08 34.45 9.85
N TYR A 81 11.51 34.18 11.04
CA TYR A 81 10.99 32.86 11.39
C TYR A 81 9.90 32.38 10.42
N LEU A 82 8.93 33.25 10.09
CA LEU A 82 7.85 32.89 9.15
C LEU A 82 8.39 32.63 7.75
N THR A 83 9.40 33.39 7.32
CA THR A 83 10.06 33.18 6.02
C THR A 83 10.76 31.82 6.00
N GLN A 84 11.57 31.52 7.02
CA GLN A 84 12.25 30.23 7.17
C GLN A 84 11.25 29.08 7.21
N PHE A 85 10.17 29.21 7.99
CA PHE A 85 9.13 28.19 8.07
C PHE A 85 8.49 27.92 6.70
N GLY A 86 8.22 28.97 5.93
CA GLY A 86 7.69 28.82 4.56
C GLY A 86 8.66 28.13 3.61
N GLU A 87 9.94 28.51 3.66
CA GLU A 87 11.00 27.89 2.84
C GLU A 87 11.20 26.40 3.19
N GLU A 88 11.27 26.08 4.49
CA GLU A 88 11.41 24.70 4.98
C GLU A 88 10.19 23.85 4.60
N THR A 89 8.98 24.39 4.80
CA THR A 89 7.74 23.70 4.42
C THR A 89 7.69 23.42 2.92
N ASN A 90 8.07 24.38 2.07
CA ASN A 90 8.12 24.16 0.63
C ASN A 90 9.15 23.09 0.25
N ALA A 91 10.34 23.13 0.86
CA ALA A 91 11.37 22.12 0.64
C ALA A 91 10.93 20.71 1.08
N GLU A 92 10.21 20.60 2.19
CA GLU A 92 9.62 19.34 2.64
C GLU A 92 8.53 18.84 1.68
N PHE A 93 7.65 19.73 1.18
CA PHE A 93 6.64 19.36 0.20
C PHE A 93 7.26 18.87 -1.11
N ASP A 94 8.28 19.56 -1.61
CA ASP A 94 9.01 19.16 -2.82
C ASP A 94 9.66 17.79 -2.63
N LYS A 95 10.31 17.57 -1.47
CA LYS A 95 10.91 16.28 -1.13
C LYS A 95 9.88 15.15 -1.06
N ILE A 96 8.74 15.37 -0.40
CA ILE A 96 7.65 14.39 -0.33
C ILE A 96 7.12 14.06 -1.73
N GLY A 97 6.98 15.08 -2.58
CA GLY A 97 6.55 14.92 -3.97
C GLY A 97 7.54 14.08 -4.79
N GLU A 98 8.84 14.38 -4.67
CA GLU A 98 9.90 13.65 -5.35
C GLU A 98 10.00 12.18 -4.87
N ASP A 99 9.97 11.95 -3.56
CA ASP A 99 9.99 10.60 -2.98
C ASP A 99 8.77 9.78 -3.41
N ALA A 100 7.58 10.41 -3.47
CA ALA A 100 6.37 9.75 -3.95
C ALA A 100 6.45 9.38 -5.44
N LEU A 101 6.94 10.28 -6.28
CA LEU A 101 7.13 10.01 -7.72
C LEU A 101 8.16 8.90 -7.94
N LYS A 102 9.27 8.92 -7.21
CA LYS A 102 10.28 7.86 -7.27
C LYS A 102 9.71 6.50 -6.87
N GLY A 103 8.92 6.45 -5.79
CA GLY A 103 8.25 5.22 -5.36
C GLY A 103 7.25 4.70 -6.40
N LEU A 104 6.53 5.61 -7.08
CA LEU A 104 5.62 5.26 -8.16
C LEU A 104 6.36 4.68 -9.38
N ASP A 105 7.44 5.31 -9.81
CA ASP A 105 8.24 4.84 -10.95
C ASP A 105 8.89 3.48 -10.68
N GLU A 106 9.37 3.25 -9.46
CA GLU A 106 9.90 1.95 -9.04
C GLU A 106 8.82 0.87 -9.04
N ALA A 107 7.63 1.17 -8.51
CA ALA A 107 6.50 0.25 -8.53
C ALA A 107 6.05 -0.07 -9.97
N SER A 108 5.96 0.95 -10.83
CA SER A 108 5.63 0.78 -12.24
C SER A 108 6.65 -0.11 -12.96
N SER A 109 7.94 0.11 -12.71
CA SER A 109 9.02 -0.70 -13.29
C SER A 109 8.91 -2.18 -12.88
N ARG A 110 8.64 -2.45 -11.59
CA ARG A 110 8.42 -3.82 -11.09
C ARG A 110 7.20 -4.49 -11.72
N ILE A 111 6.11 -3.75 -11.91
CA ILE A 111 4.90 -4.27 -12.57
C ILE A 111 5.20 -4.60 -14.03
N MET A 112 5.89 -3.70 -14.74
CA MET A 112 6.26 -3.92 -16.14
C MET A 112 7.15 -5.16 -16.29
N GLU A 113 8.17 -5.31 -15.43
CA GLU A 113 9.05 -6.48 -15.42
C GLU A 113 8.27 -7.78 -15.12
N ASN A 114 7.30 -7.74 -14.20
CA ASN A 114 6.45 -8.89 -13.94
C ASN A 114 5.52 -9.25 -15.11
N ILE A 115 5.03 -8.25 -15.84
CA ILE A 115 4.21 -8.47 -17.03
C ILE A 115 5.08 -9.06 -18.14
N GLU A 116 6.27 -8.51 -18.38
CA GLU A 116 7.19 -8.97 -19.42
C GLU A 116 7.64 -10.42 -19.17
N SER A 117 8.04 -10.73 -17.93
CA SER A 117 8.40 -12.11 -17.57
C SER A 117 7.25 -13.10 -17.76
N ARG A 118 6.00 -12.73 -17.45
CA ARG A 118 4.82 -13.56 -17.69
C ARG A 118 4.49 -13.69 -19.17
N MET A 119 4.65 -12.61 -19.93
CA MET A 119 4.46 -12.57 -21.38
C MET A 119 5.44 -13.51 -22.07
N GLN A 120 6.72 -13.45 -21.70
CA GLN A 120 7.75 -14.33 -22.22
C GLN A 120 7.47 -15.80 -21.88
N ALA A 121 7.15 -16.11 -20.62
CA ALA A 121 6.79 -17.47 -20.23
C ALA A 121 5.54 -17.98 -20.99
N PHE A 122 4.59 -17.08 -21.28
CA PHE A 122 3.43 -17.40 -22.09
C PHE A 122 3.81 -17.66 -23.56
N GLU A 123 4.66 -16.82 -24.16
CA GLU A 123 5.16 -17.02 -25.53
C GLU A 123 5.89 -18.37 -25.67
N GLU A 124 6.82 -18.67 -24.75
CA GLU A 124 7.51 -19.96 -24.70
C GLU A 124 6.51 -21.13 -24.57
N SER A 125 5.47 -20.98 -23.74
CA SER A 125 4.44 -22.02 -23.56
C SER A 125 3.58 -22.22 -24.81
N VAL A 126 3.30 -21.16 -25.55
CA VAL A 126 2.50 -21.21 -26.78
C VAL A 126 3.31 -21.87 -27.90
N GLU A 127 4.60 -21.56 -28.01
CA GLU A 127 5.50 -22.21 -28.96
C GLU A 127 5.63 -23.71 -28.70
N LEU A 128 5.85 -24.10 -27.43
CA LEU A 128 5.91 -25.51 -27.06
C LEU A 128 4.60 -26.24 -27.33
N ASN A 129 3.45 -25.64 -26.99
CA ASN A 129 2.14 -26.24 -27.24
C ASN A 129 1.86 -26.39 -28.74
N LYS A 130 2.29 -25.41 -29.56
CA LYS A 130 2.17 -25.52 -31.02
C LYS A 130 2.98 -26.70 -31.56
N GLN A 131 4.21 -26.88 -31.09
CA GLN A 131 5.05 -28.03 -31.47
C GLN A 131 4.40 -29.35 -31.04
N GLU A 132 3.87 -29.43 -29.81
CA GLU A 132 3.17 -30.62 -29.32
C GLU A 132 1.93 -30.96 -30.16
N ILE A 133 1.17 -29.96 -30.60
CA ILE A 133 0.02 -30.15 -31.50
C ILE A 133 0.48 -30.68 -32.86
N GLU A 134 1.54 -30.14 -33.44
CA GLU A 134 2.09 -30.60 -34.73
C GLU A 134 2.60 -32.04 -34.65
N GLU A 135 3.29 -32.41 -33.57
CA GLU A 135 3.73 -33.79 -33.32
C GLU A 135 2.54 -34.74 -33.14
N ASN A 136 1.51 -34.33 -32.39
CA ASN A 136 0.29 -35.12 -32.21
C ASN A 136 -0.49 -35.29 -33.51
N GLU A 137 -0.54 -34.27 -34.38
CA GLU A 137 -1.20 -34.35 -35.68
C GLU A 137 -0.47 -35.32 -36.62
N ASN A 138 0.87 -35.31 -36.63
CA ASN A 138 1.66 -36.29 -37.37
C ASN A 138 1.43 -37.72 -36.87
N ASN A 139 1.43 -37.93 -35.55
CA ASN A 139 1.13 -39.25 -34.96
C ASN A 139 -0.29 -39.73 -35.32
N LEU A 140 -1.26 -38.81 -35.39
CA LEU A 140 -2.63 -39.12 -35.78
C LEU A 140 -2.69 -39.57 -37.25
N ILE A 141 -1.99 -38.88 -38.14
CA ILE A 141 -1.89 -39.25 -39.57
C ILE A 141 -1.27 -40.64 -39.71
N GLU A 142 -0.17 -40.93 -39.02
CA GLU A 142 0.46 -42.26 -39.05
C GLU A 142 -0.48 -43.36 -38.53
N PHE A 143 -1.24 -43.06 -37.47
CA PHE A 143 -2.23 -43.98 -36.93
C PHE A 143 -3.38 -44.25 -37.91
N GLU A 144 -3.89 -43.22 -38.58
CA GLU A 144 -4.93 -43.35 -39.61
C GLU A 144 -4.44 -44.19 -40.79
N ASP A 145 -3.22 -43.95 -41.28
CA ASP A 145 -2.57 -44.74 -42.33
C ASP A 145 -2.42 -46.21 -41.93
N GLN A 146 -2.03 -46.48 -40.68
CA GLN A 146 -1.91 -47.84 -40.16
C GLN A 146 -3.27 -48.54 -40.10
N ILE A 147 -4.31 -47.84 -39.64
CA ILE A 147 -5.67 -48.38 -39.59
C ILE A 147 -6.21 -48.68 -40.99
N GLU A 148 -5.95 -47.81 -41.98
CA GLU A 148 -6.37 -48.06 -43.34
C GLU A 148 -5.68 -49.29 -43.94
N LYS A 149 -4.37 -49.45 -43.71
CA LYS A 149 -3.62 -50.66 -44.10
C LYS A 149 -4.18 -51.90 -43.40
N ASP A 150 -4.36 -51.87 -42.08
CA ASP A 150 -4.88 -53.00 -41.29
C ASP A 150 -6.30 -53.40 -41.68
N ARG A 151 -7.13 -52.42 -42.09
CA ARG A 151 -8.49 -52.65 -42.63
C ARG A 151 -8.42 -53.32 -43.98
N ASN A 152 -7.56 -52.84 -44.88
CA ASN A 152 -7.39 -53.40 -46.23
C ASN A 152 -6.78 -54.82 -46.19
N GLU A 153 -5.93 -55.10 -45.21
CA GLU A 153 -5.31 -56.43 -45.01
C GLU A 153 -6.17 -57.40 -44.18
N GLY A 154 -7.33 -56.96 -43.68
CA GLY A 154 -8.21 -57.78 -42.83
C GLY A 154 -7.59 -58.16 -41.47
N LEU A 155 -6.49 -57.51 -41.08
CA LEU A 155 -5.74 -57.74 -39.84
C LEU A 155 -6.46 -57.18 -38.61
N PHE A 156 -7.27 -56.13 -38.78
CA PHE A 156 -8.05 -55.51 -37.70
C PHE A 156 -8.89 -56.54 -36.93
N PHE A 157 -9.58 -57.43 -37.65
CA PHE A 157 -10.38 -58.50 -37.03
C PHE A 157 -9.57 -59.73 -36.60
N LYS A 158 -8.36 -59.90 -37.16
CA LYS A 158 -7.46 -61.00 -36.81
C LYS A 158 -6.82 -60.78 -35.45
N ASN A 159 -6.40 -59.55 -35.14
CA ASN A 159 -5.91 -59.14 -33.82
C ASN A 159 -7.02 -59.20 -32.75
N LEU A 160 -8.27 -58.85 -33.10
CA LEU A 160 -9.41 -59.01 -32.17
C LEU A 160 -9.78 -60.48 -31.88
N ARG A 161 -9.55 -61.40 -32.83
CA ARG A 161 -9.78 -62.85 -32.63
C ARG A 161 -8.59 -63.59 -32.01
N GLN A 162 -7.37 -63.09 -32.17
CA GLN A 162 -6.14 -63.71 -31.64
C GLN A 162 -5.66 -63.04 -30.35
N ARG A 163 -6.48 -63.03 -29.30
CA ARG A 163 -5.91 -62.89 -27.94
C ARG A 163 -5.10 -64.14 -27.62
N THR A 164 -3.78 -64.00 -27.50
CA THR A 164 -2.92 -65.11 -27.05
C THR A 164 -3.31 -65.52 -25.62
N PRO A 165 -3.19 -66.81 -25.24
CA PRO A 165 -3.62 -67.30 -23.92
C PRO A 165 -2.98 -66.54 -22.75
N THR A 166 -1.77 -66.02 -22.95
CA THR A 166 -0.98 -65.25 -21.98
C THR A 166 -1.63 -63.90 -21.64
N GLU A 167 -2.19 -63.19 -22.63
CA GLU A 167 -2.92 -61.93 -22.40
C GLU A 167 -4.26 -62.12 -21.70
N LYS A 168 -4.89 -63.30 -21.79
CA LYS A 168 -6.11 -63.59 -21.01
C LYS A 168 -5.82 -63.77 -19.51
N VAL A 169 -4.64 -64.28 -19.16
CA VAL A 169 -4.20 -64.42 -17.78
C VAL A 169 -3.78 -63.05 -17.24
N ASN A 170 -2.98 -62.29 -18.01
CA ASN A 170 -2.59 -60.94 -17.64
C ASN A 170 -3.78 -59.97 -17.61
N ALA A 171 -4.75 -60.08 -18.51
CA ALA A 171 -5.96 -59.25 -18.47
C ALA A 171 -6.88 -59.62 -17.30
N LYS A 172 -6.87 -60.88 -16.84
CA LYS A 172 -7.58 -61.26 -15.60
C LYS A 172 -6.89 -60.72 -14.36
N GLU A 173 -5.56 -60.81 -14.33
CA GLU A 173 -4.72 -60.25 -13.27
C GLU A 173 -4.82 -58.71 -13.24
N GLU A 174 -4.86 -58.05 -14.41
CA GLU A 174 -5.10 -56.61 -14.52
C GLU A 174 -6.54 -56.25 -14.18
N THR A 175 -7.55 -57.07 -14.51
CA THR A 175 -8.91 -56.80 -14.01
C THR A 175 -9.03 -56.98 -12.51
N GLU A 176 -8.32 -57.93 -11.90
CA GLU A 176 -8.22 -58.07 -10.44
C GLU A 176 -7.44 -56.89 -9.82
N LYS A 177 -6.37 -56.43 -10.48
CA LYS A 177 -5.61 -55.24 -10.06
C LYS A 177 -6.43 -53.97 -10.21
N ILE A 178 -7.25 -53.84 -11.26
CA ILE A 178 -8.17 -52.72 -11.46
C ILE A 178 -9.34 -52.83 -10.48
N GLU A 179 -9.83 -54.03 -10.13
CA GLU A 179 -10.83 -54.23 -9.08
C GLU A 179 -10.25 -53.86 -7.71
N GLU A 180 -9.02 -54.26 -7.40
CA GLU A 180 -8.33 -53.92 -6.16
C GLU A 180 -8.01 -52.43 -6.08
N VAL A 181 -7.54 -51.83 -7.19
CA VAL A 181 -7.29 -50.39 -7.32
C VAL A 181 -8.59 -49.59 -7.36
N THR A 182 -9.71 -50.10 -7.86
CA THR A 182 -11.03 -49.42 -7.75
C THR A 182 -11.63 -49.59 -6.37
N LYS A 183 -11.35 -50.69 -5.65
CA LYS A 183 -11.70 -50.86 -4.23
C LYS A 183 -10.84 -49.97 -3.33
N GLU A 184 -9.60 -49.69 -3.73
CA GLU A 184 -8.67 -48.78 -3.03
C GLU A 184 -8.86 -47.30 -3.41
N ASN A 185 -9.19 -47.00 -4.68
CA ASN A 185 -9.52 -45.67 -5.22
C ASN A 185 -11.02 -45.32 -5.14
N ALA A 186 -11.87 -46.21 -4.63
CA ALA A 186 -13.22 -45.87 -4.19
C ALA A 186 -13.14 -45.01 -2.91
N GLY A 187 -12.56 -43.80 -3.06
CA GLY A 187 -12.76 -42.54 -2.34
C GLY A 187 -12.78 -42.51 -0.81
N SER A 188 -12.80 -43.63 -0.10
CA SER A 188 -13.28 -43.65 1.28
C SER A 188 -12.17 -43.27 2.24
N LYS A 189 -10.91 -43.68 2.02
CA LYS A 189 -9.82 -43.39 2.97
C LYS A 189 -9.48 -41.89 3.04
N THR A 190 -9.34 -41.21 1.90
CA THR A 190 -9.00 -39.78 1.85
C THR A 190 -10.18 -38.89 2.26
N ARG A 191 -11.40 -39.15 1.77
CA ARG A 191 -12.60 -38.39 2.15
C ARG A 191 -12.94 -38.57 3.63
N ARG A 192 -12.83 -39.79 4.17
CA ARG A 192 -13.01 -40.06 5.61
C ARG A 192 -12.02 -39.32 6.49
N ASN A 193 -10.76 -39.22 6.06
CA ASN A 193 -9.75 -38.49 6.82
C ASN A 193 -10.01 -36.98 6.83
N ILE A 194 -10.54 -36.44 5.72
CA ILE A 194 -10.98 -35.04 5.63
C ILE A 194 -12.15 -34.77 6.58
N TYR A 195 -13.18 -35.63 6.59
CA TYR A 195 -14.30 -35.49 7.53
C TYR A 195 -13.85 -35.56 8.99
N LEU A 196 -12.93 -36.48 9.34
CA LEU A 196 -12.38 -36.56 10.70
C LEU A 196 -11.59 -35.31 11.09
N ALA A 197 -10.80 -34.74 10.18
CA ALA A 197 -10.07 -33.51 10.42
C ALA A 197 -11.02 -32.32 10.66
N LEU A 198 -12.09 -32.21 9.85
CA LEU A 198 -13.10 -31.17 10.01
C LEU A 198 -13.90 -31.31 11.31
N ILE A 199 -14.27 -32.53 11.68
CA ILE A 199 -14.93 -32.82 12.97
C ILE A 199 -14.01 -32.42 14.12
N GLY A 200 -12.72 -32.79 14.07
CA GLY A 200 -11.73 -32.41 15.09
C GLY A 200 -11.58 -30.89 15.23
N LEU A 201 -11.50 -30.16 14.12
CA LEU A 201 -11.40 -28.70 14.12
C LEU A 201 -12.63 -28.03 14.75
N ILE A 202 -13.82 -28.55 14.47
CA ILE A 202 -15.07 -28.03 15.05
C ILE A 202 -15.15 -28.33 16.55
N VAL A 203 -14.75 -29.53 16.99
CA VAL A 203 -14.73 -29.88 18.43
C VAL A 203 -13.76 -28.98 19.21
N ILE A 204 -12.58 -28.69 18.65
CA ILE A 204 -11.61 -27.75 19.24
C ILE A 204 -12.21 -26.33 19.31
N SER A 205 -12.83 -25.88 18.21
CA SER A 205 -13.49 -24.56 18.14
C SER A 205 -14.65 -24.44 19.14
N LEU A 206 -15.34 -25.54 19.40
CA LEU A 206 -16.44 -25.62 20.36
C LEU A 206 -15.90 -25.56 21.79
N ALA A 207 -14.85 -26.33 22.11
CA ALA A 207 -14.17 -26.27 23.40
C ALA A 207 -13.65 -24.86 23.71
N ASP A 208 -12.99 -24.20 22.75
CA ASP A 208 -12.53 -22.81 22.88
C ASP A 208 -13.70 -21.84 23.09
N SER A 209 -14.81 -22.03 22.38
CA SER A 209 -16.02 -21.22 22.57
C SER A 209 -16.70 -21.44 23.93
N PHE A 210 -16.51 -22.59 24.58
CA PHE A 210 -16.97 -22.86 25.95
C PHE A 210 -16.01 -22.33 27.03
N LEU A 211 -14.70 -22.31 26.75
CA LEU A 211 -13.66 -21.82 27.65
C LEU A 211 -13.52 -20.28 27.62
N SER A 212 -13.98 -19.64 26.54
CA SER A 212 -13.93 -18.19 26.39
C SER A 212 -14.90 -17.47 27.34
N SER A 213 -14.45 -16.36 27.93
CA SER A 213 -15.21 -15.55 28.90
C SER A 213 -16.51 -14.95 28.34
N SER A 214 -16.66 -14.89 27.01
CA SER A 214 -17.88 -14.46 26.32
C SER A 214 -18.57 -15.66 25.68
N TYR A 215 -19.45 -16.30 26.44
CA TYR A 215 -20.23 -17.43 25.95
C TYR A 215 -21.25 -16.99 24.89
N ASP A 216 -20.92 -17.21 23.61
CA ASP A 216 -21.80 -16.88 22.50
C ASP A 216 -22.65 -18.11 22.08
N LEU A 217 -23.85 -18.18 22.66
CA LEU A 217 -24.85 -19.22 22.39
C LEU A 217 -25.18 -19.38 20.90
N ARG A 218 -25.11 -18.31 20.10
CA ARG A 218 -25.44 -18.37 18.67
C ARG A 218 -24.34 -19.08 17.90
N LYS A 219 -23.08 -18.79 18.21
CA LYS A 219 -21.91 -19.44 17.62
C LYS A 219 -21.86 -20.93 17.96
N VAL A 220 -22.15 -21.29 19.21
CA VAL A 220 -22.24 -22.68 19.66
C VAL A 220 -23.38 -23.43 18.95
N ALA A 221 -24.55 -22.81 18.80
CA ALA A 221 -25.68 -23.43 18.09
C ALA A 221 -25.37 -23.70 16.61
N VAL A 222 -24.76 -22.73 15.92
CA VAL A 222 -24.37 -22.88 14.50
C VAL A 222 -23.32 -23.98 14.34
N LEU A 223 -22.27 -23.99 15.17
CA LEU A 223 -21.24 -25.03 15.14
C LEU A 223 -21.82 -26.41 15.47
N GLY A 224 -22.79 -26.49 16.39
CA GLY A 224 -23.50 -27.73 16.72
C GLY A 224 -24.28 -28.31 15.54
N VAL A 225 -25.02 -27.49 14.79
CA VAL A 225 -25.75 -27.94 13.59
C VAL A 225 -24.79 -28.45 12.52
N ILE A 226 -23.67 -27.75 12.28
CA ILE A 226 -22.65 -28.14 11.31
C ILE A 226 -21.98 -29.47 11.72
N LEU A 227 -21.71 -29.65 13.01
CA LEU A 227 -21.15 -30.89 13.55
C LEU A 227 -22.07 -32.10 13.30
N VAL A 228 -23.37 -31.95 13.57
CA VAL A 228 -24.36 -33.01 13.33
C VAL A 228 -24.43 -33.37 11.84
N ALA A 229 -24.40 -32.37 10.95
CA ALA A 229 -24.40 -32.60 9.51
C ALA A 229 -23.15 -33.39 9.05
N LEU A 230 -21.96 -33.03 9.55
CA LEU A 230 -20.70 -33.71 9.21
C LEU A 230 -20.64 -35.14 9.76
N ILE A 231 -21.13 -35.37 10.98
CA ILE A 231 -21.23 -36.73 11.54
C ILE A 231 -22.21 -37.58 10.72
N SER A 232 -23.32 -37.00 10.26
CA SER A 232 -24.27 -37.69 9.38
C SER A 232 -23.65 -38.06 8.03
N GLN A 233 -22.88 -37.15 7.41
CA GLN A 233 -22.12 -37.44 6.18
C GLN A 233 -21.06 -38.51 6.41
N PHE A 234 -20.37 -38.46 7.55
CA PHE A 234 -19.35 -39.44 7.91
C PHE A 234 -19.94 -40.86 8.10
N ILE A 235 -21.10 -40.98 8.75
CA ILE A 235 -21.79 -42.26 8.94
C ILE A 235 -22.33 -42.80 7.61
N TYR A 236 -22.83 -41.92 6.74
CA TYR A 236 -23.27 -42.31 5.40
C TYR A 236 -22.11 -42.89 4.58
N GLU A 237 -20.95 -42.23 4.59
CA GLU A 237 -19.74 -42.68 3.91
C GLU A 237 -19.16 -43.97 4.51
N GLN A 238 -19.42 -44.28 5.79
CA GLN A 238 -19.03 -45.56 6.41
C GLN A 238 -19.92 -46.73 6.00
N ARG A 239 -21.15 -46.46 5.56
CA ARG A 239 -22.17 -47.49 5.28
C ARG A 239 -22.22 -47.88 3.79
N MET A 240 -21.62 -47.08 2.92
CA MET A 240 -21.42 -47.36 1.48
C MET A 240 -20.08 -48.07 1.26
#